data_AF-A0A0F4YRK4-F1
#
_entry.id   AF-A0A0F4YRK4-F1
#
_cell.length_a   1.000
_cell.length_b   1.000
_cell.length_c   1.000
_cell.angle_alpha   90.00
_cell.angle_beta   90.00
_cell.angle_gamma   90.00
#
_symmetry.space_group_name_H-M   'P 1'
#
loop_
_entity.id
_entity.type
_entity.pdbx_description
1 polymer ?
#
loop_
_entity_poly.entity_id
_entity_poly.type
_entity_poly.pdbx_seq_one_letter_code
_entity_poly.pdbx_strand_id
1 'polypeptide(L)'
;MFDPAYMRRYLRVLYQGEFHKFCKPNEAAALVVSEIYHEVLSYWKWRMVKNECEYVKDVHGRFQDSIRQGERLPPVYYCALDALELLLANEVIHWNNFLFQAIAKRPGFRHHWRVSRRDAESVFLQRQTPANTKEAFDKDPLDWCLIQLLGSQEAQTNFDHAMLIAFLQNHLDTSSKEEKARVDEILYQKLSDWQLFMKCLP
;
A
#
# COMPACT_ATOMS: atom_id res chain seq x y z
N MET A 1 -11.86 -10.72 19.27
CA MET A 1 -12.19 -12.16 19.06
C MET A 1 -12.36 -12.35 17.56
N PHE A 2 -11.48 -13.12 16.90
CA PHE A 2 -11.56 -13.34 15.45
C PHE A 2 -12.78 -14.21 15.11
N ASP A 3 -13.65 -13.74 14.22
CA ASP A 3 -14.78 -14.53 13.72
C ASP A 3 -14.26 -15.65 12.79
N PRO A 4 -14.52 -16.94 13.09
CA PRO A 4 -14.11 -18.05 12.23
C PRO A 4 -14.72 -18.02 10.83
N ALA A 5 -15.91 -17.43 10.65
CA ALA A 5 -16.51 -17.30 9.32
C ALA A 5 -15.74 -16.28 8.46
N TYR A 6 -15.43 -15.12 9.03
CA TYR A 6 -14.55 -14.12 8.42
C TYR A 6 -13.19 -14.70 8.02
N MET A 7 -12.49 -15.41 8.94
CA MET A 7 -11.16 -15.96 8.63
C MET A 7 -11.20 -16.98 7.49
N ARG A 8 -12.24 -17.83 7.42
CA ARG A 8 -12.41 -18.77 6.30
C ARG A 8 -12.64 -18.07 4.97
N ARG A 9 -13.43 -17.00 4.95
CA ARG A 9 -13.62 -16.16 3.76
C ARG A 9 -12.29 -15.51 3.36
N TYR A 10 -11.60 -14.88 4.29
CA TYR A 10 -10.32 -14.19 4.04
C TYR A 10 -9.28 -15.14 3.44
N LEU A 11 -9.10 -16.33 4.03
CA LEU A 11 -8.23 -17.37 3.49
C LEU A 11 -8.63 -17.77 2.06
N ARG A 12 -9.94 -17.91 1.80
CA ARG A 12 -10.42 -18.25 0.44
C ARG A 12 -9.99 -17.18 -0.57
N VAL A 13 -10.10 -15.89 -0.23
CA VAL A 13 -9.67 -14.80 -1.12
C VAL A 13 -8.15 -14.78 -1.30
N LEU A 14 -7.37 -15.04 -0.24
CA LEU A 14 -5.92 -15.17 -0.33
C LEU A 14 -5.47 -16.27 -1.31
N TYR A 15 -6.18 -17.40 -1.33
CA TYR A 15 -5.88 -18.53 -2.22
C TYR A 15 -6.49 -18.41 -3.62
N GLN A 16 -7.10 -17.29 -4.02
CA GLN A 16 -7.64 -17.15 -5.39
C GLN A 16 -6.56 -17.05 -6.47
N GLY A 17 -5.40 -16.46 -6.16
CA GLY A 17 -4.28 -16.31 -7.09
C GLY A 17 -3.50 -17.61 -7.28
N GLU A 18 -2.85 -17.84 -8.42
CA GLU A 18 -2.14 -19.10 -8.66
C GLU A 18 -0.80 -19.23 -7.93
N PHE A 19 -0.33 -18.16 -7.28
CA PHE A 19 0.96 -18.15 -6.61
C PHE A 19 1.11 -19.29 -5.60
N HIS A 20 0.07 -19.57 -4.81
CA HIS A 20 0.07 -20.64 -3.82
C HIS A 20 0.24 -22.04 -4.45
N LYS A 21 -0.14 -22.24 -5.73
CA LYS A 21 0.00 -23.53 -6.42
C LYS A 21 1.46 -23.89 -6.68
N PHE A 22 2.34 -22.89 -6.71
CA PHE A 22 3.79 -23.08 -6.89
C PHE A 22 4.53 -23.24 -5.56
N CYS A 23 3.82 -23.05 -4.44
CA CYS A 23 4.36 -23.17 -3.09
C CYS A 23 4.23 -24.60 -2.58
N LYS A 24 5.27 -25.07 -1.89
CA LYS A 24 5.19 -26.27 -1.04
C LYS A 24 4.19 -26.00 0.11
N PRO A 25 3.61 -27.03 0.76
CA PRO A 25 2.66 -26.83 1.86
C PRO A 25 3.18 -25.90 2.96
N ASN A 26 4.45 -26.03 3.36
CA ASN A 26 5.07 -25.15 4.36
C ASN A 26 5.24 -23.70 3.86
N GLU A 27 5.56 -23.52 2.58
CA GLU A 27 5.69 -22.20 1.95
C GLU A 27 4.31 -21.52 1.85
N ALA A 28 3.26 -22.26 1.49
CA ALA A 28 1.89 -21.76 1.44
C ALA A 28 1.37 -21.37 2.83
N ALA A 29 1.70 -22.14 3.87
CA ALA A 29 1.42 -21.78 5.26
C ALA A 29 2.18 -20.52 5.69
N ALA A 30 3.46 -20.39 5.32
CA ALA A 30 4.26 -19.22 5.61
C ALA A 30 3.68 -17.94 4.95
N LEU A 31 3.12 -18.02 3.75
CA LEU A 31 2.43 -16.90 3.11
C LEU A 31 1.21 -16.46 3.91
N VAL A 32 0.39 -17.39 4.38
CA VAL A 32 -0.78 -17.06 5.20
C VAL A 32 -0.36 -16.43 6.52
N VAL A 33 0.63 -17.01 7.20
CA VAL A 33 1.18 -16.45 8.45
C VAL A 33 1.72 -15.06 8.21
N SER A 34 2.44 -14.85 7.10
CA SER A 34 2.96 -13.55 6.71
C SER A 34 1.82 -12.55 6.52
N GLU A 35 0.77 -12.86 5.77
CA GLU A 35 -0.38 -11.94 5.57
C GLU A 35 -1.06 -11.60 6.90
N ILE A 36 -1.31 -12.58 7.78
CA ILE A 36 -1.90 -12.33 9.10
C ILE A 36 -0.98 -11.45 9.95
N TYR A 37 0.32 -11.73 9.94
CA TYR A 37 1.32 -10.95 10.66
C TYR A 37 1.33 -9.49 10.17
N HIS A 38 1.21 -9.25 8.86
CA HIS A 38 1.10 -7.90 8.30
C HIS A 38 -0.19 -7.19 8.74
N GLU A 39 -1.33 -7.87 8.81
CA GLU A 39 -2.58 -7.28 9.33
C GLU A 39 -2.43 -6.86 10.81
N VAL A 40 -1.74 -7.67 11.62
CA VAL A 40 -1.43 -7.33 13.01
C VAL A 40 -0.47 -6.14 13.08
N LEU A 41 0.60 -6.15 12.29
CA LEU A 41 1.52 -5.03 12.22
C LEU A 41 0.83 -3.74 11.79
N SER A 42 -0.03 -3.79 10.76
CA SER A 42 -0.83 -2.66 10.29
C SER A 42 -1.62 -2.03 11.44
N TYR A 43 -2.29 -2.85 12.25
CA TYR A 43 -2.99 -2.36 13.45
C TYR A 43 -2.07 -1.61 14.42
N TRP A 44 -0.88 -2.16 14.72
CA TRP A 44 0.08 -1.50 15.60
C TRP A 44 0.64 -0.21 15.01
N LYS A 45 0.87 -0.17 13.70
CA LYS A 45 1.32 1.02 12.97
C LYS A 45 0.28 2.13 13.02
N TRP A 46 -0.98 1.82 12.73
CA TRP A 46 -2.08 2.76 12.88
C TRP A 46 -2.23 3.28 14.30
N ARG A 47 -2.02 2.42 15.31
CA ARG A 47 -2.01 2.85 16.71
C ARG A 47 -0.87 3.83 17.00
N MET A 48 0.33 3.59 16.46
CA MET A 48 1.46 4.52 16.60
C MET A 48 1.17 5.87 15.94
N VAL A 49 0.69 5.87 14.70
CA VAL A 49 0.30 7.11 13.99
C VAL A 49 -0.75 7.88 14.78
N LYS A 50 -1.78 7.21 15.29
CA LYS A 50 -2.79 7.84 16.14
C LYS A 50 -2.16 8.52 17.36
N ASN A 51 -1.28 7.82 18.08
CA ASN A 51 -0.64 8.35 19.28
C ASN A 51 0.22 9.59 18.94
N GLU A 52 0.98 9.56 17.85
CA GLU A 52 1.78 10.71 17.41
C GLU A 52 0.90 11.89 16.99
N CYS A 53 -0.22 11.66 16.29
CA CYS A 53 -1.18 12.71 15.99
C CYS A 53 -1.79 13.32 17.25
N GLU A 54 -2.13 12.51 18.25
CA GLU A 54 -2.62 12.98 19.56
C GLU A 54 -1.55 13.81 20.28
N TYR A 55 -0.29 13.36 20.26
CA TYR A 55 0.84 14.10 20.82
C TYR A 55 1.05 15.46 20.14
N VAL A 56 1.07 15.50 18.80
CA VAL A 56 1.18 16.75 18.04
C VAL A 56 0.03 17.70 18.37
N LYS A 57 -1.20 17.18 18.48
CA LYS A 57 -2.38 17.96 18.87
C LYS A 57 -2.26 18.55 20.27
N ASP A 58 -1.76 17.76 21.23
CA ASP A 58 -1.54 18.22 22.60
C ASP A 58 -0.46 19.30 22.67
N VAL A 59 0.64 19.13 21.93
CA VAL A 59 1.70 20.13 21.83
C VAL A 59 1.19 21.40 21.16
N HIS A 60 0.46 21.29 20.05
CA HIS A 60 -0.19 22.43 19.41
C HIS A 60 -1.07 23.21 20.39
N GLY A 61 -1.94 22.51 21.15
CA GLY A 61 -2.81 23.14 22.14
C GLY A 61 -2.07 23.92 23.23
N ARG A 62 -0.85 23.49 23.60
CA ARG A 62 0.01 24.20 24.57
C ARG A 62 0.67 25.45 24.02
N PHE A 63 0.95 25.47 22.72
CA PHE A 63 1.73 26.50 22.06
C PHE A 63 0.93 27.37 21.09
N GLN A 64 -0.39 27.14 20.97
CA GLN A 64 -1.25 27.80 20.00
C GLN A 64 -1.14 29.33 20.05
N ASP A 65 -1.07 29.91 21.25
CA ASP A 65 -0.95 31.37 21.44
C ASP A 65 0.44 31.92 21.04
N SER A 66 1.44 31.04 20.90
CA SER A 66 2.80 31.36 20.50
C SER A 66 3.05 31.17 18.99
N ILE A 67 2.07 30.67 18.23
CA ILE A 67 2.19 30.47 16.79
C ILE A 67 1.67 31.71 16.07
N ARG A 68 2.57 32.46 15.42
CA ARG A 68 2.23 33.64 14.62
C ARG A 68 2.66 33.45 13.18
N GLN A 69 1.87 34.00 12.26
CA GLN A 69 2.17 33.91 10.83
C GLN A 69 3.52 34.58 10.51
N GLY A 70 4.40 33.84 9.84
CA GLY A 70 5.73 34.33 9.46
C GLY A 70 6.80 34.23 10.56
N GLU A 71 6.43 33.88 11.79
CA GLU A 71 7.40 33.58 12.86
C GLU A 71 7.78 32.09 12.86
N ARG A 72 8.94 31.77 13.44
CA ARG A 72 9.37 30.37 13.58
C ARG A 72 8.44 29.64 14.54
N LEU A 73 8.14 28.38 14.22
CA LEU A 73 7.38 27.52 15.13
C LEU A 73 8.16 27.27 16.43
N PRO A 74 7.45 27.12 17.56
CA PRO A 74 8.06 26.69 18.81
C PRO A 74 8.85 25.39 18.61
N PRO A 75 10.11 25.28 19.09
CA PRO A 75 10.98 24.15 18.77
C PRO A 75 10.36 22.79 19.09
N VAL A 76 9.63 22.68 20.20
CA VAL A 76 8.97 21.43 20.61
C VAL A 76 7.85 21.05 19.64
N TYR A 77 7.07 22.02 19.16
CA TYR A 77 6.01 21.77 18.19
C TYR A 77 6.57 21.42 16.82
N TYR A 78 7.62 22.12 16.38
CA TYR A 78 8.35 21.81 15.17
C TYR A 78 8.91 20.37 15.20
N CYS A 79 9.61 19.99 16.26
CA CYS A 79 10.13 18.62 16.42
C CYS A 79 9.02 17.56 16.44
N ALA A 80 7.85 17.86 17.00
CA ALA A 80 6.72 16.93 17.01
C ALA A 80 6.15 16.74 15.59
N LEU A 81 6.07 17.81 14.80
CA LEU A 81 5.68 17.74 13.39
C LEU A 81 6.69 16.95 12.56
N ASP A 82 7.99 17.24 12.69
CA ASP A 82 9.06 16.53 11.99
C ASP A 82 9.05 15.02 12.30
N ALA A 83 8.82 14.66 13.57
CA ALA A 83 8.72 13.25 13.98
C ALA A 83 7.49 12.55 13.36
N LEU A 84 6.34 13.24 13.31
CA LEU A 84 5.14 12.72 12.66
C LEU A 84 5.33 12.56 11.15
N GLU A 85 5.94 13.53 10.48
CA GLU A 85 6.26 13.47 9.05
C GLU A 85 7.19 12.29 8.76
N LEU A 86 8.28 12.13 9.53
CA LEU A 86 9.20 11.02 9.39
C LEU A 86 8.52 9.65 9.62
N LEU A 87 7.61 9.55 10.59
CA LEU A 87 6.83 8.34 10.81
C LEU A 87 5.99 8.01 9.57
N LEU A 88 5.23 8.98 9.06
CA LEU A 88 4.34 8.79 7.92
C LEU A 88 5.11 8.45 6.64
N ALA A 89 6.23 9.13 6.38
CA ALA A 89 7.07 8.86 5.21
C ALA A 89 7.62 7.42 5.22
N ASN A 90 8.07 6.94 6.39
CA ASN A 90 8.52 5.56 6.56
C ASN A 90 7.39 4.55 6.34
N GLU A 91 6.17 4.85 6.82
CA GLU A 91 5.02 3.98 6.59
C GLU A 91 4.66 3.89 5.10
N VAL A 92 4.69 5.00 4.35
CA VAL A 92 4.43 4.97 2.90
C VAL A 92 5.43 4.07 2.17
N ILE A 93 6.73 4.15 2.49
CA ILE A 93 7.75 3.25 1.91
C ILE A 93 7.44 1.79 2.21
N HIS A 94 7.06 1.49 3.46
CA HIS A 94 6.70 0.14 3.87
C HIS A 94 5.47 -0.38 3.11
N TRP A 95 4.43 0.45 3.01
CA TRP A 95 3.22 0.11 2.28
C TRP A 95 3.43 -0.05 0.78
N ASN A 96 4.30 0.73 0.15
CA ASN A 96 4.62 0.57 -1.27
C ASN A 96 5.17 -0.84 -1.55
N ASN A 97 6.10 -1.32 -0.72
CA ASN A 97 6.63 -2.67 -0.85
C ASN A 97 5.56 -3.75 -0.66
N PHE A 98 4.65 -3.52 0.29
CA PHE A 98 3.58 -4.47 0.57
C PHE A 98 2.52 -4.51 -0.54
N LEU A 99 2.10 -3.34 -1.02
CA LEU A 99 1.15 -3.19 -2.10
C LEU A 99 1.70 -3.77 -3.41
N PHE A 100 2.99 -3.59 -3.68
CA PHE A 100 3.69 -4.25 -4.78
C PHE A 100 3.53 -5.77 -4.74
N GLN A 101 3.82 -6.38 -3.58
CA GLN A 101 3.67 -7.82 -3.41
C GLN A 101 2.22 -8.28 -3.51
N ALA A 102 1.29 -7.48 -2.98
CA ALA A 102 -0.14 -7.78 -3.04
C ALA A 102 -0.61 -7.85 -4.49
N ILE A 103 -0.35 -6.81 -5.29
CA ILE A 103 -0.70 -6.70 -6.72
C ILE A 103 -0.16 -7.91 -7.49
N ALA A 104 1.13 -8.23 -7.32
CA ALA A 104 1.78 -9.31 -8.06
C ALA A 104 1.17 -10.70 -7.80
N LYS A 105 0.54 -10.90 -6.64
CA LYS A 105 -0.12 -12.16 -6.25
C LYS A 105 -1.59 -12.24 -6.68
N ARG A 106 -2.20 -11.13 -7.12
CA ARG A 106 -3.64 -11.08 -7.44
C ARG A 106 -3.95 -11.71 -8.82
N PRO A 107 -5.08 -12.43 -8.96
CA PRO A 107 -5.50 -13.00 -10.24
C PRO A 107 -5.61 -11.97 -11.37
N GLY A 108 -6.15 -10.77 -11.07
CA GLY A 108 -6.43 -9.73 -12.06
C GLY A 108 -5.22 -9.08 -12.73
N PHE A 109 -4.01 -9.35 -12.22
CA PHE A 109 -2.75 -8.80 -12.74
C PHE A 109 -1.76 -9.89 -13.13
N ARG A 110 -2.12 -11.16 -13.00
CA ARG A 110 -1.24 -12.32 -13.16
C ARG A 110 -0.44 -12.29 -14.48
N HIS A 111 -1.05 -11.85 -15.59
CA HIS A 111 -0.42 -11.85 -16.92
C HIS A 111 0.79 -10.93 -17.02
N HIS A 112 1.02 -10.05 -16.06
CA HIS A 112 2.24 -9.22 -15.99
C HIS A 112 3.37 -9.87 -15.19
N TRP A 113 3.12 -11.01 -14.53
CA TRP A 113 4.04 -11.61 -13.57
C TRP A 113 4.34 -13.06 -13.92
N ARG A 114 5.62 -13.41 -13.88
CA ARG A 114 6.10 -14.78 -13.96
C ARG A 114 6.44 -15.27 -12.57
N VAL A 115 5.83 -16.38 -12.18
CA VAL A 115 6.27 -17.14 -11.00
C VAL A 115 7.45 -18.01 -11.44
N SER A 116 8.57 -17.90 -10.73
CA SER A 116 9.74 -18.74 -10.96
C SER A 116 10.29 -19.27 -9.64
N ARG A 117 10.88 -20.45 -9.68
CA ARG A 117 11.59 -21.05 -8.55
C ARG A 117 13.08 -20.97 -8.84
N ARG A 118 13.83 -20.23 -8.02
CA ARG A 118 15.28 -20.04 -8.21
C ARG A 118 16.06 -21.24 -7.70
N ASP A 119 15.59 -21.85 -6.62
CA ASP A 119 16.20 -23.00 -5.94
C ASP A 119 15.12 -23.87 -5.26
N ALA A 120 15.53 -24.91 -4.54
CA ALA A 120 14.60 -25.81 -3.86
C ALA A 120 13.74 -25.12 -2.78
N GLU A 121 14.06 -23.90 -2.36
CA GLU A 121 13.52 -23.27 -1.15
C GLU A 121 12.70 -21.99 -1.43
N SER A 122 12.91 -21.35 -2.58
CA SER A 122 12.40 -19.99 -2.79
C SER A 122 11.64 -19.80 -4.11
N VAL A 123 10.40 -19.30 -3.98
CA VAL A 123 9.53 -18.90 -5.09
C VAL A 123 9.54 -17.38 -5.21
N PHE A 124 9.74 -16.87 -6.42
CA PHE A 124 9.81 -15.43 -6.71
C PHE A 124 8.79 -15.03 -7.77
N LEU A 125 8.31 -13.79 -7.67
CA LEU A 125 7.51 -13.13 -8.70
C LEU A 125 8.39 -12.14 -9.45
N GLN A 126 8.48 -12.30 -10.76
CA GLN A 126 9.21 -11.39 -11.63
C GLN A 126 8.26 -10.74 -12.62
N ARG A 127 8.30 -9.41 -12.71
CA ARG A 127 7.52 -8.69 -13.71
C ARG A 127 8.05 -8.99 -15.11
N GLN A 128 7.15 -9.24 -16.05
CA GLN A 128 7.50 -9.63 -17.42
C GLN A 128 7.66 -8.43 -18.36
N THR A 129 7.02 -7.31 -18.05
CA THR A 129 6.97 -6.12 -18.88
C THR A 129 7.47 -4.89 -18.11
N PRO A 130 8.19 -3.97 -18.76
CA PRO A 130 8.45 -2.65 -18.20
C PRO A 130 7.12 -1.96 -17.86
N ALA A 131 7.02 -1.37 -16.67
CA ALA A 131 5.81 -0.64 -16.26
C ALA A 131 5.87 0.84 -16.62
N ASN A 132 7.06 1.42 -16.76
CA ASN A 132 7.24 2.86 -17.00
C ASN A 132 7.42 3.17 -18.49
N THR A 133 6.46 2.76 -19.32
CA THR A 133 6.44 3.13 -20.75
C THR A 133 5.03 3.52 -21.20
N LYS A 134 4.95 4.25 -22.31
CA LYS A 134 3.66 4.61 -22.91
C LYS A 134 2.89 3.37 -23.37
N GLU A 135 3.59 2.38 -23.91
CA GLU A 135 2.96 1.12 -24.36
C GLU A 135 2.34 0.35 -23.20
N ALA A 136 2.91 0.44 -21.99
CA ALA A 136 2.31 -0.17 -20.81
C ALA A 136 1.00 0.55 -20.41
N PHE A 137 0.99 1.88 -20.46
CA PHE A 137 -0.22 2.68 -20.23
C PHE A 137 -1.32 2.38 -21.25
N ASP A 138 -0.98 2.37 -22.55
CA ASP A 138 -1.94 2.15 -23.62
C ASP A 138 -2.56 0.74 -23.58
N LYS A 139 -1.82 -0.26 -23.08
CA LYS A 139 -2.29 -1.66 -23.00
C LYS A 139 -3.08 -1.97 -21.75
N ASP A 140 -2.64 -1.47 -20.60
CA ASP A 140 -3.24 -1.80 -19.31
C ASP A 140 -3.11 -0.61 -18.35
N PRO A 141 -3.98 0.41 -18.50
CA PRO A 141 -3.88 1.65 -17.73
C PRO A 141 -4.06 1.43 -16.23
N LEU A 142 -4.84 0.42 -15.82
CA LEU A 142 -5.02 0.05 -14.42
C LEU A 142 -3.74 -0.51 -13.81
N ASP A 143 -3.11 -1.51 -14.44
CA ASP A 143 -1.83 -2.04 -13.96
C ASP A 143 -0.75 -0.96 -13.98
N TRP A 144 -0.68 -0.16 -15.05
CA TRP A 144 0.27 0.95 -15.15
C TRP A 144 0.12 1.91 -13.97
N CYS A 145 -1.09 2.40 -13.72
CA CYS A 145 -1.35 3.36 -12.63
C CYS A 145 -0.98 2.76 -11.27
N LEU A 146 -1.38 1.51 -11.01
CA LEU A 146 -1.05 0.82 -9.76
C LEU A 146 0.45 0.67 -9.55
N ILE A 147 1.25 0.46 -10.61
CA ILE A 147 2.71 0.41 -10.47
C ILE A 147 3.34 1.79 -10.32
N GLN A 148 2.84 2.81 -11.02
CA GLN A 148 3.34 4.18 -10.86
C GLN A 148 3.10 4.73 -9.45
N LEU A 149 1.97 4.36 -8.82
CA LEU A 149 1.64 4.72 -7.43
C LEU A 149 2.66 4.19 -6.41
N LEU A 150 3.46 3.19 -6.75
CA LEU A 150 4.47 2.57 -5.87
C LEU A 150 5.84 3.23 -6.01
N GLY A 151 6.00 4.17 -6.93
CA GLY A 151 7.24 4.92 -7.11
C GLY A 151 7.61 5.70 -5.85
N SER A 152 8.92 5.86 -5.59
CA SER A 152 9.40 6.72 -4.50
C SER A 152 8.96 8.17 -4.71
N GLN A 153 8.38 8.82 -3.70
CA GLN A 153 8.01 10.24 -3.77
C GLN A 153 9.21 11.17 -4.02
N GLU A 154 10.42 10.74 -3.65
CA GLU A 154 11.64 11.56 -3.75
C GLU A 154 12.27 11.55 -5.15
N ALA A 155 11.85 10.63 -6.03
CA ALA A 155 12.37 10.60 -7.39
C ALA A 155 11.63 11.64 -8.24
N GLN A 156 12.34 12.69 -8.67
CA GLN A 156 11.82 13.75 -9.55
C GLN A 156 11.22 13.25 -10.88
N THR A 157 11.47 11.99 -11.24
CA THR A 157 10.93 11.35 -12.44
C THR A 157 9.54 10.77 -12.25
N ASN A 158 8.98 10.81 -11.04
CA ASN A 158 7.72 10.14 -10.73
C ASN A 158 6.52 11.07 -10.93
N PHE A 159 5.39 10.45 -11.27
CA PHE A 159 4.14 11.14 -11.42
C PHE A 159 3.61 11.61 -10.06
N ASP A 160 2.94 12.75 -10.05
CA ASP A 160 2.26 13.26 -8.88
C ASP A 160 1.23 12.24 -8.35
N HIS A 161 1.28 11.96 -7.05
CA HIS A 161 0.43 10.93 -6.44
C HIS A 161 -1.05 11.35 -6.42
N ALA A 162 -1.35 12.64 -6.26
CA ALA A 162 -2.72 13.12 -6.30
C ALA A 162 -3.33 12.92 -7.69
N MET A 163 -2.57 13.22 -8.75
CA MET A 163 -2.94 12.94 -10.13
C MET A 163 -3.18 11.44 -10.38
N LEU A 164 -2.28 10.57 -9.92
CA LEU A 164 -2.44 9.11 -10.09
C LEU A 164 -3.66 8.57 -9.33
N ILE A 165 -3.93 9.04 -8.11
CA ILE A 165 -5.10 8.65 -7.34
C ILE A 165 -6.39 9.11 -8.04
N ALA A 166 -6.43 10.35 -8.53
CA ALA A 166 -7.58 10.87 -9.27
C ALA A 166 -7.81 10.08 -10.57
N PHE A 167 -6.74 9.72 -11.27
CA PHE A 167 -6.81 8.84 -12.44
C PHE A 167 -7.39 7.46 -12.07
N LEU A 168 -6.87 6.82 -11.03
CA LEU A 168 -7.33 5.50 -10.59
C LEU A 168 -8.83 5.51 -10.23
N GLN A 169 -9.28 6.53 -9.50
CA GLN A 169 -10.68 6.69 -9.13
C GLN A 169 -11.57 6.84 -10.37
N ASN A 170 -11.23 7.77 -11.26
CA ASN A 170 -11.99 8.01 -12.49
C ASN A 170 -12.00 6.77 -13.41
N HIS A 171 -10.86 6.08 -13.55
CA HIS A 171 -10.76 4.83 -14.31
C HIS A 171 -11.68 3.77 -13.73
N LEU A 172 -11.62 3.54 -12.42
CA LEU A 172 -12.48 2.56 -11.75
C LEU A 172 -13.96 2.95 -11.79
N ASP A 173 -14.32 4.22 -11.78
CA ASP A 173 -15.72 4.65 -11.87
C ASP A 173 -16.33 4.39 -13.25
N THR A 174 -15.56 4.65 -14.30
CA THR A 174 -16.00 4.56 -15.70
C THR A 174 -15.80 3.17 -16.33
N SER A 175 -15.01 2.31 -15.72
CA SER A 175 -14.67 0.98 -16.25
C SER A 175 -15.78 -0.07 -16.10
N SER A 176 -15.64 -1.17 -16.85
CA SER A 176 -16.55 -2.31 -16.77
C SER A 176 -16.46 -3.04 -15.42
N LYS A 177 -17.45 -3.90 -15.14
CA LYS A 177 -17.45 -4.72 -13.90
C LYS A 177 -16.24 -5.65 -13.85
N GLU A 178 -15.84 -6.19 -14.99
CA GLU A 178 -14.70 -7.10 -15.13
C GLU A 178 -13.39 -6.39 -14.80
N GLU A 179 -13.21 -5.15 -15.28
CA GLU A 179 -12.02 -4.35 -15.01
C GLU A 179 -11.96 -3.96 -13.53
N LYS A 180 -13.08 -3.52 -12.94
CA LYS A 180 -13.16 -3.24 -11.49
C LYS A 180 -12.85 -4.49 -10.66
N ALA A 181 -13.30 -5.66 -11.09
CA ALA A 181 -13.08 -6.92 -10.38
C ALA A 181 -11.62 -7.39 -10.35
N ARG A 182 -10.73 -6.78 -11.16
CA ARG A 182 -9.28 -7.01 -11.07
C ARG A 182 -8.71 -6.49 -9.74
N VAL A 183 -9.32 -5.44 -9.18
CA VAL A 183 -9.05 -4.95 -7.82
C VAL A 183 -9.94 -5.72 -6.85
N ASP A 184 -9.44 -6.86 -6.39
CA ASP A 184 -10.18 -7.71 -5.44
C ASP A 184 -10.31 -7.06 -4.05
N GLU A 185 -11.09 -7.68 -3.17
CA GLU A 185 -11.34 -7.19 -1.80
C GLU A 185 -10.04 -6.91 -1.01
N ILE A 186 -9.02 -7.77 -1.18
CA ILE A 186 -7.74 -7.63 -0.47
C ILE A 186 -6.96 -6.45 -1.01
N LEU A 187 -6.86 -6.32 -2.34
CA LEU A 187 -6.15 -5.21 -2.96
C LEU A 187 -6.86 -3.89 -2.69
N TYR A 188 -8.19 -3.87 -2.73
CA TYR A 188 -9.00 -2.69 -2.42
C TYR A 188 -8.78 -2.20 -0.98
N GLN A 189 -8.77 -3.11 0.00
CA GLN A 189 -8.51 -2.76 1.39
C GLN A 189 -7.11 -2.13 1.56
N LYS A 190 -6.09 -2.77 0.97
CA LYS A 190 -4.71 -2.29 1.05
C LYS A 190 -4.51 -0.93 0.36
N LEU A 191 -5.17 -0.72 -0.79
CA LEU A 191 -5.19 0.58 -1.48
C LEU A 191 -5.87 1.66 -0.63
N SER A 192 -6.97 1.30 0.04
CA SER A 192 -7.70 2.23 0.92
C SER A 192 -6.85 2.66 2.11
N ASP A 193 -6.18 1.72 2.78
CA ASP A 193 -5.29 2.01 3.89
C ASP A 193 -4.10 2.88 3.43
N TRP A 194 -3.48 2.53 2.31
CA TRP A 194 -2.39 3.32 1.72
C TRP A 194 -2.81 4.75 1.36
N GLN A 195 -4.00 4.93 0.76
CA GLN A 195 -4.54 6.26 0.45
C GLN A 195 -4.74 7.12 1.71
N LEU A 196 -5.07 6.51 2.85
CA LEU A 196 -5.17 7.25 4.11
C LEU A 196 -3.81 7.78 4.57
N PHE A 197 -2.75 6.97 4.52
CA PHE A 197 -1.39 7.43 4.83
C PHE A 197 -0.95 8.57 3.92
N MET A 198 -1.22 8.46 2.62
CA MET A 198 -0.90 9.48 1.63
C MET A 198 -1.60 10.82 1.91
N LYS A 199 -2.85 10.80 2.41
CA LYS A 199 -3.57 12.02 2.78
C LYS A 199 -3.05 12.68 4.06
N CYS A 200 -2.31 11.94 4.88
CA CYS A 200 -1.70 12.47 6.10
C CYS A 200 -0.34 13.11 5.84
N LEU A 201 0.29 12.84 4.70
CA LEU A 201 1.52 13.52 4.30
C LEU A 201 1.20 14.93 3.78
N PRO A 202 2.02 15.93 4.15
CA PRO A 202 1.84 17.33 3.74
C PRO A 202 2.10 17.58 2.25
#